data_AF-A0A537FP50-F1
#
_entry.id   AF-A0A537FP50-F1
#
_cell.length_a   1.000
_cell.length_b   1.000
_cell.length_c   1.000
_cell.angle_alpha   90.00
_cell.angle_beta   90.00
_cell.angle_gamma   90.00
#
_symmetry.space_group_name_H-M   'P 1'
#
loop_
_entity.id
_entity.type
_entity.pdbx_description
1 polymer ?
#
loop_
_entity_poly.entity_id
_entity_poly.type
_entity_poly.pdbx_seq_one_letter_code
_entity_poly.pdbx_strand_id
1 'polypeptide(L)'
;AINVFIVFAVDVLRALPPLVIIIAFYFALPALGVRMSAWVSTWLALSLVLMAFSEEIFWAGILAVPRGQWEAARSTGLGFLQTLRDVVLPQAVRLTIPPLTNRTIAITKNTALGAVVAVGEILYQAQSAYSFSYNPSPLLLGAAAYLILFIPVVCFGRWIETRFAWKR
;
A
#
# COMPACT_ATOMS: atom_id res chain seq x y z
N ALA A 1 22.27 3.37 -14.13
CA ALA A 1 21.61 2.11 -14.55
C ALA A 1 20.57 1.65 -13.52
N ILE A 2 20.96 1.33 -12.28
CA ILE A 2 20.04 0.81 -11.24
C ILE A 2 18.87 1.74 -10.95
N ASN A 3 19.11 3.05 -10.78
CA ASN A 3 18.03 4.01 -10.49
C ASN A 3 16.97 4.06 -11.60
N VAL A 4 17.37 3.91 -12.87
CA VAL A 4 16.42 3.93 -14.00
C VAL A 4 15.49 2.71 -13.95
N PHE A 5 16.04 1.54 -13.61
CA PHE A 5 15.24 0.33 -13.47
C PHE A 5 14.26 0.42 -12.31
N ILE A 6 14.69 0.95 -11.15
CA ILE A 6 13.83 1.13 -9.98
C ILE A 6 12.68 2.09 -10.32
N VAL A 7 13.01 3.27 -10.87
CA VAL A 7 12.01 4.28 -11.25
C VAL A 7 11.01 3.70 -12.26
N PHE A 8 11.49 3.02 -13.30
CA PHE A 8 10.62 2.39 -14.29
C PHE A 8 9.69 1.34 -13.66
N ALA A 9 10.22 0.43 -12.84
CA ALA A 9 9.42 -0.61 -12.19
C ALA A 9 8.35 -0.01 -11.25
N VAL A 10 8.73 0.99 -10.45
CA VAL A 10 7.82 1.71 -9.54
C VAL A 10 6.74 2.45 -10.32
N ASP A 11 7.11 3.18 -11.38
CA ASP A 11 6.17 3.94 -12.20
C ASP A 11 5.15 3.04 -12.89
N VAL A 12 5.59 1.90 -13.44
CA VAL A 12 4.69 0.90 -14.05
C VAL A 12 3.71 0.35 -13.01
N LEU A 13 4.19 -0.05 -11.84
CA LEU A 13 3.34 -0.61 -10.77
C LEU A 13 2.37 0.43 -10.17
N ARG A 14 2.71 1.72 -10.22
CA ARG A 14 1.84 2.82 -9.78
C ARG A 14 0.80 3.20 -10.84
N ALA A 15 1.15 3.08 -12.12
CA ALA A 15 0.27 3.39 -13.25
C ALA A 15 -0.79 2.31 -13.49
N LEU A 16 -0.46 1.05 -13.23
CA LEU A 16 -1.39 -0.07 -13.42
C LEU A 16 -2.42 -0.16 -12.28
N PRO A 17 -3.73 -0.29 -12.59
CA PRO A 17 -4.72 -0.61 -11.58
C PRO A 17 -4.40 -1.94 -10.90
N PRO A 18 -4.54 -2.06 -9.56
CA PRO A 18 -4.21 -3.30 -8.85
C PRO A 18 -4.97 -4.51 -9.38
N LEU A 19 -6.24 -4.33 -9.78
CA LEU A 19 -7.05 -5.38 -10.37
C LEU A 19 -6.45 -5.95 -11.68
N VAL A 20 -5.85 -5.09 -12.51
CA VAL A 20 -5.19 -5.52 -13.76
C VAL A 20 -3.99 -6.42 -13.45
N ILE A 21 -3.21 -6.09 -12.41
CA ILE A 21 -2.06 -6.90 -11.98
C ILE A 21 -2.54 -8.25 -11.43
N ILE A 22 -3.61 -8.27 -10.64
CA ILE A 22 -4.22 -9.52 -10.13
C ILE A 22 -4.66 -10.43 -11.28
N ILE A 23 -5.36 -9.86 -12.28
CA ILE A 23 -5.81 -10.59 -13.47
C ILE A 23 -4.62 -11.12 -14.26
N ALA A 24 -3.57 -10.31 -14.45
CA ALA A 24 -2.37 -10.74 -15.16
C ALA A 24 -1.68 -11.91 -14.43
N PHE A 25 -1.55 -11.84 -13.10
CA PHE A 25 -0.93 -12.90 -12.31
C PHE A 25 -1.74 -14.20 -12.31
N TYR A 26 -3.06 -14.10 -12.20
CA TYR A 26 -3.91 -15.27 -12.10
C TYR A 26 -4.26 -15.90 -13.46
N PHE A 27 -4.57 -15.09 -14.47
CA PHE A 27 -5.05 -15.57 -15.77
C PHE A 27 -4.00 -15.54 -16.89
N ALA A 28 -3.06 -14.58 -16.90
CA ALA A 28 -2.09 -14.45 -18.00
C ALA A 28 -0.79 -15.25 -17.76
N LEU A 29 -0.21 -15.20 -16.55
CA LEU A 29 1.01 -15.94 -16.23
C LEU A 29 0.94 -17.47 -16.48
N PRO A 30 -0.21 -18.16 -16.31
CA PRO A 30 -0.31 -19.57 -16.66
C PRO A 30 0.05 -19.89 -18.13
N ALA A 31 -0.16 -18.95 -19.06
CA ALA A 31 0.25 -19.12 -20.46
C ALA A 31 1.79 -19.17 -20.63
N LEU A 32 2.53 -18.63 -19.66
CA LEU A 32 3.99 -18.69 -19.58
C LEU A 32 4.49 -19.85 -18.70
N GLY A 33 3.60 -20.75 -18.27
CA GLY A 33 3.94 -21.89 -17.43
C GLY A 33 3.97 -21.60 -15.92
N VAL A 34 3.70 -20.37 -15.49
CA VAL A 34 3.70 -19.98 -14.08
C VAL A 34 2.27 -19.94 -13.56
N ARG A 35 1.92 -20.89 -12.68
CA ARG A 35 0.58 -20.96 -12.07
C ARG A 35 0.62 -20.50 -10.64
N MET A 36 -0.27 -19.58 -10.29
CA MET A 36 -0.38 -19.01 -8.96
C MET A 36 -1.81 -19.23 -8.45
N SER A 37 -1.96 -19.49 -7.15
CA SER A 37 -3.30 -19.53 -6.57
C SER A 37 -3.93 -18.13 -6.58
N ALA A 38 -5.26 -18.06 -6.52
CA ALA A 38 -5.99 -16.79 -6.44
C ALA A 38 -5.51 -15.92 -5.26
N TRP A 39 -5.28 -16.57 -4.12
CA TRP A 39 -4.77 -15.91 -2.92
C TRP A 39 -3.37 -15.32 -3.15
N VAL A 40 -2.43 -16.11 -3.69
CA VAL A 40 -1.05 -15.64 -3.93
C VAL A 40 -1.03 -14.54 -4.99
N SER A 41 -1.84 -14.66 -6.05
CA SER A 41 -1.95 -13.65 -7.10
C SER A 41 -2.43 -12.31 -6.54
N THR A 42 -3.48 -12.36 -5.70
CA THR A 42 -4.05 -11.17 -5.04
C THR A 42 -3.05 -10.54 -4.06
N TRP A 43 -2.49 -11.36 -3.18
CA TRP A 43 -1.52 -10.89 -2.18
C TRP A 43 -0.29 -10.25 -2.85
N LEU A 44 0.33 -10.93 -3.81
CA LEU A 44 1.54 -10.44 -4.45
C LEU A 44 1.29 -9.17 -5.25
N ALA A 45 0.18 -9.10 -6.01
CA ALA A 45 -0.18 -7.91 -6.77
C ALA A 45 -0.34 -6.70 -5.84
N LEU A 46 -1.09 -6.85 -4.75
CA LEU A 46 -1.30 -5.77 -3.77
C LEU A 46 -0.02 -5.39 -3.03
N SER A 47 0.84 -6.35 -2.69
CA SER A 47 2.16 -6.09 -2.09
C SER A 47 3.09 -5.32 -3.02
N LEU A 48 3.13 -5.66 -4.30
CA LEU A 48 3.96 -4.95 -5.29
C LEU A 48 3.46 -3.51 -5.50
N VAL A 49 2.15 -3.31 -5.59
CA VAL A 49 1.58 -1.95 -5.65
C VAL A 49 1.89 -1.18 -4.37
N LEU A 50 1.71 -1.77 -3.18
CA LEU A 50 2.03 -1.11 -1.93
C LEU A 50 3.52 -0.75 -1.86
N MET A 51 4.41 -1.64 -2.30
CA MET A 51 5.85 -1.41 -2.35
C MET A 51 6.18 -0.20 -3.23
N ALA A 52 5.64 -0.13 -4.44
CA ALA A 52 5.91 0.96 -5.38
C ALA A 52 5.45 2.32 -4.82
N PHE A 53 4.27 2.38 -4.20
CA PHE A 53 3.83 3.63 -3.56
C PHE A 53 4.59 3.95 -2.26
N SER A 54 5.02 2.94 -1.50
CA SER A 54 5.77 3.14 -0.26
C SER A 54 7.17 3.70 -0.55
N GLU A 55 7.82 3.21 -1.61
CA GLU A 55 9.11 3.73 -2.08
C GLU A 55 9.03 5.23 -2.36
N GLU A 56 8.07 5.67 -3.17
CA GLU A 56 7.85 7.09 -3.47
C GLU A 56 7.58 7.91 -2.20
N ILE A 57 6.77 7.37 -1.28
CA ILE A 57 6.46 8.06 -0.03
C ILE A 57 7.74 8.25 0.79
N PHE A 58 8.59 7.23 0.93
CA PHE A 58 9.88 7.34 1.61
C PHE A 58 10.82 8.31 0.91
N TRP A 59 10.90 8.26 -0.42
CA TRP A 59 11.70 9.17 -1.22
C TRP A 59 11.28 10.63 -1.01
N ALA A 60 9.98 10.91 -1.13
CA ALA A 60 9.40 12.23 -0.87
C ALA A 60 9.63 12.68 0.57
N GLY A 61 9.54 11.76 1.54
CA GLY A 61 9.80 12.05 2.95
C GLY A 61 11.25 12.44 3.24
N ILE A 62 12.22 11.80 2.58
CA ILE A 62 13.64 12.15 2.68
C ILE A 62 13.90 13.53 2.06
N LEU A 63 13.34 13.78 0.87
CA LEU A 63 13.48 15.07 0.18
C LEU A 63 12.78 16.23 0.89
N ALA A 64 11.76 15.94 1.69
CA ALA A 64 11.04 16.95 2.47
C ALA A 64 11.82 17.43 3.71
N VAL A 65 12.91 16.75 4.12
CA VAL A 65 13.77 17.21 5.22
C VAL A 65 14.49 18.49 4.79
N PRO A 66 14.40 19.60 5.56
CA PRO A 66 15.00 20.88 5.18
C PRO A 66 16.50 20.77 4.91
N ARG A 67 17.00 21.39 3.83
CA ARG A 67 18.43 21.38 3.47
C ARG A 67 19.35 21.85 4.61
N GLY A 68 18.90 22.80 5.43
CA GLY A 68 19.66 23.25 6.60
C GLY A 68 19.96 22.14 7.63
N GLN A 69 19.12 21.12 7.76
CA GLN A 69 19.40 19.95 8.62
C GLN A 69 20.55 19.12 8.07
N TRP A 70 20.61 18.96 6.75
CA TRP A 70 21.72 18.27 6.09
C TRP A 70 23.02 19.04 6.24
N GLU A 71 23.00 20.34 5.97
CA GLU A 71 24.16 21.22 6.03
C GLU A 71 24.69 21.36 7.47
N ALA A 72 23.80 21.52 8.46
CA ALA A 72 24.18 21.58 9.87
C ALA A 72 24.82 20.28 10.35
N ALA A 73 24.24 19.12 10.02
CA ALA A 73 24.81 17.82 10.37
C ALA A 73 26.18 17.58 9.73
N ARG A 74 26.38 18.01 8.48
CA ARG A 74 27.68 17.94 7.82
C ARG A 74 28.70 18.91 8.44
N SER A 75 28.25 20.06 8.93
CA SER A 75 29.11 21.07 9.59
C SER A 75 29.61 20.63 10.96
N THR A 76 28.97 19.65 11.60
CA THR A 76 29.45 19.03 12.85
C THR A 76 30.44 17.88 12.62
N GLY A 77 30.83 17.63 11.36
CA GLY A 77 31.80 16.59 11.00
C GLY A 77 31.19 15.21 10.69
N LEU A 78 29.86 15.07 10.70
CA LEU A 78 29.22 13.78 10.39
C LEU A 78 29.43 13.38 8.92
N GLY A 79 29.73 12.10 8.68
CA GLY A 79 29.74 11.44 7.37
C GLY A 79 28.35 11.42 6.69
N PHE A 80 28.26 11.18 5.38
CA PHE A 80 26.95 11.09 4.69
C PHE A 80 26.02 10.06 5.33
N LEU A 81 26.53 8.87 5.62
CA LEU A 81 25.73 7.81 6.26
C LEU A 81 25.31 8.15 7.70
N GLN A 82 26.15 8.88 8.44
CA GLN A 82 25.83 9.35 9.79
C GLN A 82 24.76 10.46 9.73
N THR A 83 24.93 11.45 8.85
CA THR A 83 23.90 12.47 8.59
C THR A 83 22.58 11.83 8.19
N LEU A 84 22.62 10.85 7.28
CA LEU A 84 21.42 10.15 6.83
C LEU A 84 20.76 9.39 7.98
N ARG A 85 21.51 8.57 8.73
CA ARG A 85 20.98 7.71 9.80
C ARG A 85 20.53 8.48 11.03
N ASP A 86 21.31 9.45 11.48
CA ASP A 86 21.17 10.04 12.80
C ASP A 86 20.34 11.33 12.76
N VAL A 87 20.25 12.00 11.60
CA VAL A 87 19.55 13.29 11.45
C VAL A 87 18.38 13.18 10.49
N VAL A 88 18.61 12.73 9.25
CA VAL A 88 17.61 12.81 8.18
C VAL A 88 16.54 11.73 8.30
N LEU A 89 16.93 10.45 8.39
CA LEU A 89 15.98 9.33 8.42
C LEU A 89 14.97 9.42 9.56
N PRO A 90 15.36 9.76 10.82
CA PRO A 90 14.38 9.91 11.89
C PRO A 90 13.34 11.00 11.62
N GLN A 91 13.72 12.09 10.94
CA GLN A 91 12.81 13.16 10.53
C GLN A 91 11.94 12.71 9.35
N ALA A 92 12.55 12.14 8.31
CA ALA A 92 11.88 11.62 7.13
C ALA A 92 10.81 10.57 7.51
N VAL A 93 11.14 9.61 8.38
CA VAL A 93 10.19 8.59 8.85
C VAL A 93 8.94 9.24 9.45
N ARG A 94 9.08 10.26 10.30
CA ARG A 94 7.92 10.98 10.86
C ARG A 94 7.06 11.65 9.78
N LEU A 95 7.67 12.20 8.74
CA LEU A 95 6.98 12.80 7.59
C LEU A 95 6.26 11.75 6.73
N THR A 96 6.78 10.52 6.67
CA THR A 96 6.21 9.42 5.86
C THR A 96 5.07 8.67 6.54
N ILE A 97 4.99 8.68 7.87
CA ILE A 97 3.98 7.91 8.62
C ILE A 97 2.55 8.25 8.18
N PRO A 98 2.13 9.53 8.05
CA PRO A 98 0.78 9.83 7.63
C PRO A 98 0.40 9.35 6.21
N PRO A 99 1.19 9.61 5.15
CA PRO A 99 0.88 9.06 3.83
C PRO A 99 0.98 7.54 3.77
N LEU A 100 1.92 6.89 4.49
CA LEU A 100 2.00 5.42 4.56
C LEU A 100 0.77 4.81 5.24
N THR A 101 0.27 5.43 6.30
CA THR A 101 -0.93 4.97 7.02
C THR A 101 -2.14 5.00 6.09
N ASN A 102 -2.33 6.12 5.37
CA ASN A 102 -3.39 6.24 4.37
C ASN A 102 -3.25 5.20 3.25
N ARG A 103 -2.03 4.99 2.74
CA ARG A 103 -1.78 4.02 1.68
C ARG A 103 -2.05 2.59 2.13
N THR A 104 -1.67 2.25 3.36
CA THR A 104 -1.93 0.94 3.97
C THR A 104 -3.44 0.69 4.08
N ILE A 105 -4.21 1.65 4.60
CA ILE A 105 -5.67 1.55 4.68
C ILE A 105 -6.29 1.33 3.29
N ALA A 106 -5.82 2.06 2.27
CA ALA A 106 -6.31 1.91 0.91
C ALA A 106 -6.03 0.51 0.34
N ILE A 107 -4.81 -0.01 0.51
CA ILE A 107 -4.44 -1.35 0.03
C ILE A 107 -5.20 -2.45 0.78
N THR A 108 -5.44 -2.31 2.08
CA THR A 108 -6.23 -3.29 2.83
C THR A 108 -7.67 -3.37 2.31
N LYS A 109 -8.29 -2.25 1.93
CA LYS A 109 -9.62 -2.26 1.28
C LYS A 109 -9.59 -2.92 -0.10
N ASN A 110 -8.50 -2.74 -0.85
CA ASN A 110 -8.33 -3.36 -2.17
C ASN A 110 -8.21 -4.89 -2.13
N THR A 111 -8.13 -5.53 -0.96
CA THR A 111 -8.25 -6.99 -0.85
C THR A 111 -9.58 -7.52 -1.40
N ALA A 112 -10.63 -6.70 -1.39
CA ALA A 112 -11.92 -6.97 -2.04
C ALA A 112 -11.78 -7.28 -3.56
N LEU A 113 -10.74 -6.77 -4.22
CA LEU A 113 -10.47 -7.07 -5.63
C LEU A 113 -10.17 -8.55 -5.87
N GLY A 114 -9.73 -9.28 -4.84
CA GLY A 114 -9.52 -10.72 -4.89
C GLY A 114 -10.79 -11.52 -5.19
N ALA A 115 -11.98 -10.95 -4.94
CA ALA A 115 -13.26 -11.57 -5.28
C ALA A 115 -13.35 -11.97 -6.76
N VAL A 116 -12.73 -11.19 -7.66
CA VAL A 116 -12.74 -11.42 -9.11
C VAL A 116 -12.05 -12.74 -9.49
N VAL A 117 -11.07 -13.16 -8.71
CA VAL A 117 -10.35 -14.43 -8.90
C VAL A 117 -10.79 -15.49 -7.88
N ALA A 118 -11.97 -15.33 -7.30
CA ALA A 118 -12.56 -16.25 -6.33
C ALA A 118 -11.76 -16.43 -5.03
N VAL A 119 -11.07 -15.38 -4.55
CA VAL A 119 -10.61 -15.35 -3.16
C VAL A 119 -11.83 -15.25 -2.24
N GLY A 120 -11.95 -16.19 -1.30
CA GLY A 120 -13.09 -16.29 -0.38
C GLY A 120 -13.15 -15.23 0.70
N GLU A 121 -13.11 -13.94 0.35
CA GLU A 121 -13.25 -12.81 1.25
C GLU A 121 -14.70 -12.29 1.33
N ILE A 122 -14.95 -11.22 2.10
CA ILE A 122 -16.30 -10.71 2.44
C ILE A 122 -17.15 -10.47 1.18
N LEU A 123 -16.62 -9.79 0.17
CA LEU A 123 -17.36 -9.46 -1.04
C LEU A 123 -17.66 -10.72 -1.87
N TYR A 124 -16.74 -11.66 -1.97
CA TYR A 124 -16.94 -12.95 -2.62
C TYR A 124 -18.04 -13.76 -1.94
N GLN A 125 -18.02 -13.86 -0.61
CA GLN A 125 -19.06 -14.59 0.12
C GLN A 125 -20.44 -13.94 -0.06
N ALA A 126 -20.49 -12.61 -0.03
CA ALA A 126 -21.72 -11.86 -0.26
C ALA A 126 -22.26 -12.07 -1.70
N GLN A 127 -21.39 -12.05 -2.71
CA GLN A 127 -21.76 -12.35 -4.10
C GLN A 127 -22.24 -13.79 -4.26
N SER A 128 -21.55 -14.77 -3.66
CA SER A 128 -21.95 -16.18 -3.70
C SER A 128 -23.34 -16.39 -3.08
N ALA A 129 -23.61 -15.77 -1.93
CA ALA A 129 -24.92 -15.84 -1.29
C ALA A 129 -26.01 -15.14 -2.10
N TYR A 130 -25.68 -14.00 -2.74
CA TYR A 130 -26.57 -13.32 -3.66
C TYR A 130 -26.91 -14.20 -4.87
N SER A 131 -25.92 -14.81 -5.52
CA SER A 131 -26.13 -15.68 -6.68
C SER A 131 -26.98 -16.91 -6.36
N PHE A 132 -26.90 -17.42 -5.13
CA PHE A 132 -27.72 -18.54 -4.69
C PHE A 132 -29.16 -18.12 -4.34
N SER A 133 -29.33 -17.00 -3.64
CA SER A 133 -30.63 -16.57 -3.12
C SER A 133 -31.41 -15.61 -4.02
N TYR A 134 -30.74 -14.99 -5.00
CA TYR A 134 -31.21 -13.84 -5.79
C TYR A 134 -31.72 -12.66 -4.95
N ASN A 135 -31.35 -12.62 -3.67
CA ASN A 135 -31.74 -11.58 -2.73
C ASN A 135 -30.52 -10.69 -2.46
N PRO A 136 -30.60 -9.35 -2.61
CA PRO A 136 -29.44 -8.46 -2.43
C PRO A 136 -29.01 -8.24 -0.98
N SER A 137 -29.76 -8.75 0.01
CA SER A 137 -29.45 -8.57 1.44
C SER A 137 -28.03 -9.04 1.86
N PRO A 138 -27.43 -10.13 1.31
CA PRO A 138 -26.05 -10.49 1.63
C PRO A 138 -25.03 -9.44 1.17
N LEU A 139 -25.29 -8.72 0.06
CA LEU A 139 -24.42 -7.63 -0.39
C LEU A 139 -24.46 -6.44 0.57
N LEU A 140 -25.65 -6.11 1.08
CA LEU A 140 -25.83 -5.06 2.10
C LEU A 140 -25.13 -5.46 3.42
N LEU A 141 -25.26 -6.72 3.84
CA LEU A 141 -24.56 -7.25 5.01
C LEU A 141 -23.03 -7.24 4.81
N GLY A 142 -22.54 -7.57 3.62
CA GLY A 142 -21.12 -7.46 3.27
C GLY A 142 -20.61 -6.03 3.36
N ALA A 143 -21.37 -5.05 2.88
CA ALA A 143 -21.05 -3.63 3.03
C ALA A 143 -21.01 -3.21 4.51
N ALA A 144 -21.99 -3.63 5.32
CA ALA A 144 -21.99 -3.38 6.76
C ALA A 144 -20.79 -4.03 7.46
N ALA A 145 -20.42 -5.27 7.07
CA ALA A 145 -19.25 -5.96 7.59
C ALA A 145 -17.95 -5.20 7.28
N TYR A 146 -17.79 -4.65 6.07
CA TYR A 146 -16.67 -3.78 5.75
C TYR A 146 -16.63 -2.50 6.60
N LEU A 147 -17.77 -1.88 6.89
CA LEU A 147 -17.81 -0.71 7.77
C LEU A 147 -17.38 -1.07 9.19
N ILE A 148 -17.91 -2.17 9.73
CA ILE A 148 -17.55 -2.68 11.06
C ILE A 148 -16.05 -2.99 11.13
N LEU A 149 -15.48 -3.58 10.07
CA LEU A 149 -14.07 -3.92 10.00
C LEU A 149 -13.17 -2.68 9.83
N PHE A 150 -13.51 -1.77 8.91
CA PHE A 150 -12.60 -0.70 8.50
C PHE A 150 -12.76 0.60 9.27
N ILE A 151 -13.90 0.88 9.92
CA ILE A 151 -14.02 2.07 10.79
C ILE A 151 -12.97 2.05 11.91
N PRO A 152 -12.81 0.96 12.69
CA PRO A 152 -11.76 0.86 13.70
C PRO A 152 -10.36 1.05 13.12
N VAL A 153 -10.08 0.46 11.95
CA VAL A 153 -8.78 0.58 11.26
C VAL A 153 -8.49 2.03 10.85
N VAL A 154 -9.50 2.75 10.33
CA VAL A 154 -9.37 4.17 9.97
C VAL A 154 -9.17 5.04 11.20
N CYS A 155 -9.93 4.80 12.27
CA CYS A 155 -9.77 5.52 13.54
C CYS A 155 -8.38 5.29 14.13
N PHE A 156 -7.89 4.04 14.11
CA PHE A 156 -6.54 3.70 14.54
C PHE A 156 -5.48 4.37 13.67
N GLY A 157 -5.66 4.38 12.35
CA GLY A 157 -4.78 5.10 11.44
C GLY A 157 -4.71 6.60 11.75
N ARG A 158 -5.86 7.24 11.98
CA ARG A 158 -5.93 8.66 12.38
C ARG A 158 -5.21 8.91 13.71
N TRP A 159 -5.31 7.98 14.65
CA TRP A 159 -4.58 8.06 15.91
C TRP A 159 -3.06 7.99 15.70
N ILE A 160 -2.58 7.09 14.82
CA ILE A 160 -1.16 7.03 14.43
C ILE A 160 -0.74 8.35 13.78
N GLU A 161 -1.50 8.84 12.80
CA GLU A 161 -1.22 10.09 12.09
C GLU A 161 -1.05 11.26 13.06
N THR A 162 -1.97 11.43 14.01
CA THR A 162 -1.93 12.53 14.98
C THR A 162 -0.82 12.41 16.00
N ARG A 163 -0.37 11.20 16.34
CA ARG A 163 0.80 10.97 17.22
C ARG A 163 2.11 11.38 16.58
N PHE A 164 2.24 11.23 15.25
CA PHE A 164 3.45 11.53 14.50
C PHE A 164 3.36 12.81 13.66
N ALA A 165 2.22 13.49 13.68
CA ALA A 165 2.02 14.76 12.99
C ALA A 165 3.03 15.79 13.52
N TRP A 166 3.93 16.21 12.63
CA TRP A 166 4.82 17.34 12.89
C TRP A 166 3.97 18.60 13.00
N LYS A 167 3.81 19.13 14.22
CA LYS A 167 3.28 20.49 14.38
C LYS A 167 4.30 21.43 13.76
N ARG A 168 3.94 22.02 12.62
CA ARG A 168 4.69 23.13 12.01
C ARG A 168 4.70 24.33 12.95
#